data_AF-A0A2E6GWL3-F1
#
_entry.id   AF-A0A2E6GWL3-F1
#
_cell.length_a   1.000
_cell.length_b   1.000
_cell.length_c   1.000
_cell.angle_alpha   90.00
_cell.angle_beta   90.00
_cell.angle_gamma   90.00
#
_symmetry.space_group_name_H-M   'P 1'
#
loop_
_entity.id
_entity.type
_entity.pdbx_description
1 polymer ?
#
loop_
_entity_poly.entity_id
_entity_poly.type
_entity_poly.pdbx_seq_one_letter_code
_entity_poly.pdbx_strand_id
1 'polypeptide(L)'
;MGCSGADNNQLSADFNQSESFQVYGNCGMCKKTIEKSLAGVKGVGNVNWDKKTKQIKVDFDSLEINLAEIKSKIAAAGYDTKEVRAEESVYSSLPGCCQYDRPNDVK
;
A
#
# COMPACT_ATOMS: atom_id res chain seq x y z
N MET A 1 8.70 50.81 5.31
CA MET A 1 9.38 49.63 5.91
C MET A 1 8.40 48.93 6.84
N GLY A 2 8.11 47.65 6.61
CA GLY A 2 7.23 46.85 7.46
C GLY A 2 6.77 45.56 6.79
N CYS A 3 7.72 44.73 6.36
CA CYS A 3 7.46 43.37 5.91
C CYS A 3 7.68 42.43 7.11
N SER A 4 6.61 41.88 7.67
CA SER A 4 6.64 40.75 8.62
C SER A 4 5.24 40.14 8.57
N GLY A 5 4.99 38.87 8.29
CA GLY A 5 5.79 37.70 7.99
C GLY A 5 4.74 36.60 7.76
N ALA A 6 4.85 35.87 6.66
CA ALA A 6 3.97 34.74 6.38
C ALA A 6 4.63 33.50 6.99
N ASP A 7 4.30 33.20 8.24
CA ASP A 7 4.70 31.95 8.86
C ASP A 7 3.68 30.86 8.47
N ASN A 8 3.81 30.40 7.22
CA ASN A 8 3.21 29.14 6.77
C ASN A 8 4.07 28.00 7.33
N ASN A 9 3.73 27.54 8.53
CA ASN A 9 4.26 26.30 9.07
C ASN A 9 3.11 25.33 9.34
N GLN A 10 2.50 24.88 8.25
CA GLN A 10 1.66 23.70 8.25
C GLN A 10 2.59 22.47 8.19
N LEU A 11 3.14 22.07 9.33
CA LEU A 11 3.64 20.71 9.53
C LEU A 11 2.42 19.81 9.74
N SER A 12 1.69 19.50 8.68
CA SER A 12 0.83 18.32 8.71
C SER A 12 1.53 17.21 7.94
N ALA A 13 1.46 16.00 8.48
CA ALA A 13 1.66 14.80 7.67
C ALA A 13 0.49 14.75 6.68
N ASP A 14 0.56 15.60 5.64
CA ASP A 14 -0.49 15.76 4.65
C ASP A 14 -0.33 14.69 3.59
N PHE A 15 -0.96 13.54 3.83
CA PHE A 15 -1.26 12.62 2.74
C PHE A 15 -2.20 13.34 1.79
N ASN A 16 -1.64 13.98 0.77
CA ASN A 16 -2.39 14.81 -0.17
C ASN A 16 -3.09 13.98 -1.25
N GLN A 17 -2.80 12.67 -1.30
CA GLN A 17 -3.48 11.72 -2.17
C GLN A 17 -4.00 10.51 -1.39
N SER A 18 -5.18 10.06 -1.79
CA SER A 18 -5.82 8.84 -1.30
C SER A 18 -6.17 7.98 -2.50
N GLU A 19 -5.63 6.78 -2.58
CA GLU A 19 -5.97 5.85 -3.66
C GLU A 19 -6.51 4.54 -3.12
N SER A 20 -7.49 3.99 -3.83
CA SER A 20 -8.04 2.67 -3.54
C SER A 20 -7.86 1.73 -4.71
N PHE A 21 -7.29 0.55 -4.45
CA PHE A 21 -7.07 -0.46 -5.48
C PHE A 21 -7.24 -1.88 -4.95
N GLN A 22 -7.41 -2.84 -5.86
CA GLN A 22 -7.65 -4.23 -5.50
C GLN A 22 -6.33 -4.95 -5.17
N VAL A 23 -6.31 -5.59 -4.00
CA VAL A 23 -5.20 -6.40 -3.51
C VAL A 23 -5.74 -7.78 -3.15
N TYR A 24 -5.17 -8.80 -3.78
CA TYR A 24 -5.54 -10.19 -3.53
C TYR A 24 -5.04 -10.61 -2.15
N GLY A 25 -5.95 -11.17 -1.36
CA GLY A 25 -5.68 -11.65 -0.01
C GLY A 25 -6.81 -12.57 0.44
N ASN A 26 -6.48 -13.46 1.37
CA ASN A 26 -7.37 -14.57 1.72
C ASN A 26 -7.99 -14.42 3.12
N CYS A 27 -7.23 -13.89 4.10
CA CYS A 27 -7.67 -13.85 5.49
C CYS A 27 -7.28 -12.57 6.25
N GLY A 28 -7.77 -12.43 7.49
CA GLY A 28 -7.47 -11.27 8.34
C GLY A 28 -5.98 -11.14 8.73
N MET A 29 -5.20 -12.23 8.60
CA MET A 29 -3.74 -12.18 8.76
C MET A 29 -3.07 -11.48 7.57
N CYS A 30 -3.63 -11.64 6.36
CA CYS A 30 -3.18 -10.92 5.17
C CYS A 30 -3.34 -9.42 5.34
N LYS A 31 -4.49 -8.97 5.89
CA LYS A 31 -4.74 -7.55 6.22
C LYS A 31 -3.57 -6.94 6.99
N LYS A 32 -3.21 -7.57 8.12
CA LYS A 32 -2.14 -7.07 8.99
C LYS A 32 -0.78 -7.04 8.29
N THR A 33 -0.52 -8.00 7.41
CA THR A 33 0.77 -8.08 6.70
C THR A 33 0.87 -6.99 5.63
N ILE A 34 -0.21 -6.75 4.88
CA ILE A 34 -0.32 -5.68 3.89
C ILE A 34 -0.22 -4.30 4.56
N GLU A 35 -0.92 -4.09 5.68
CA GLU A 35 -0.83 -2.84 6.42
C GLU A 35 0.58 -2.62 6.98
N LYS A 36 1.22 -3.66 7.51
CA LYS A 36 2.60 -3.58 8.00
C LYS A 36 3.63 -3.32 6.89
N SER A 37 3.44 -3.87 5.69
CA SER A 37 4.38 -3.64 4.59
C SER A 37 4.38 -2.18 4.13
N LEU A 38 3.26 -1.47 4.33
CA LEU A 38 3.10 -0.06 4.02
C LEU A 38 3.36 0.88 5.21
N ALA A 39 3.10 0.45 6.45
CA ALA A 39 3.33 1.25 7.64
C ALA A 39 4.81 1.64 7.86
N GLY A 40 5.75 0.92 7.24
CA GLY A 40 7.19 1.23 7.27
C GLY A 40 7.66 2.11 6.11
N VAL A 41 6.76 2.57 5.24
CA VAL A 41 7.11 3.30 4.03
C VAL A 41 6.99 4.80 4.27
N LYS A 42 8.07 5.53 4.00
CA LYS A 42 8.11 6.98 4.12
C LYS A 42 7.13 7.61 3.12
N GLY A 43 6.30 8.54 3.58
CA GLY A 43 5.25 9.16 2.76
C GLY A 43 3.94 8.37 2.70
N VAL A 44 3.85 7.18 3.30
CA VAL A 44 2.58 6.46 3.46
C VAL A 44 2.01 6.71 4.86
N GLY A 45 0.70 6.92 4.90
CA GLY A 45 -0.01 7.27 6.11
C GLY A 45 -0.98 6.22 6.54
N ASN A 46 -2.24 6.53 6.27
CA ASN A 46 -3.33 5.69 6.67
C ASN A 46 -3.56 4.60 5.61
N VAL A 47 -3.55 3.35 6.06
CA VAL A 47 -3.71 2.17 5.22
C VAL A 47 -4.82 1.34 5.82
N ASN A 48 -5.85 1.06 5.03
CA ASN A 48 -6.94 0.18 5.43
C ASN A 48 -7.27 -0.79 4.30
N TRP A 49 -7.03 -2.08 4.52
CA TRP A 49 -7.47 -3.12 3.59
C TRP A 49 -8.77 -3.80 4.05
N ASP A 50 -9.70 -3.94 3.12
CA ASP A 50 -11.00 -4.56 3.34
C ASP A 50 -11.04 -5.97 2.79
N LYS A 51 -11.08 -6.96 3.70
CA LYS A 51 -11.14 -8.38 3.34
C LYS A 51 -12.39 -8.78 2.53
N LYS A 52 -13.49 -8.04 2.70
CA LYS A 52 -14.77 -8.34 2.04
C LYS A 52 -14.74 -7.96 0.56
N THR A 53 -14.21 -6.78 0.26
CA THR A 53 -14.11 -6.23 -1.10
C THR A 53 -12.77 -6.57 -1.76
N LYS A 54 -11.78 -7.02 -0.98
CA LYS A 54 -10.38 -7.22 -1.39
C LYS A 54 -9.74 -5.93 -1.92
N GLN A 55 -10.18 -4.79 -1.40
CA GLN A 55 -9.67 -3.46 -1.78
C GLN A 55 -8.86 -2.87 -0.63
N ILE A 56 -7.72 -2.28 -0.94
CA ILE A 56 -6.96 -1.45 -0.03
C ILE A 56 -7.28 0.01 -0.32
N LYS A 57 -7.43 0.81 0.72
CA LYS A 57 -7.35 2.27 0.65
C LYS A 57 -6.07 2.71 1.35
N VAL A 58 -5.27 3.50 0.66
CA VAL A 58 -4.01 4.04 1.17
C VAL A 58 -3.96 5.53 0.93
N ASP A 59 -3.68 6.25 1.99
CA ASP A 59 -3.42 7.67 2.00
C ASP A 59 -1.89 7.85 1.96
N PHE A 60 -1.39 8.52 0.93
CA PHE A 60 0.04 8.73 0.70
C PHE A 60 0.33 10.14 0.18
N ASP A 61 1.57 10.57 0.33
CA ASP A 61 2.06 11.82 -0.24
C ASP A 61 2.69 11.53 -1.61
N SER A 62 2.07 12.04 -2.68
CA SER A 62 2.57 11.86 -4.05
C SER A 62 3.88 12.60 -4.35
N LEU A 63 4.32 13.47 -3.45
CA LEU A 63 5.64 14.10 -3.51
C LEU A 63 6.74 13.20 -2.95
N GLU A 64 6.40 12.31 -2.01
CA GLU A 64 7.36 11.40 -1.35
C GLU A 64 7.32 9.98 -1.93
N ILE A 65 6.15 9.48 -2.34
CA ILE A 65 5.97 8.12 -2.87
C ILE A 65 4.89 8.05 -3.95
N ASN A 66 5.10 7.17 -4.93
CA ASN A 66 4.12 6.93 -6.00
C ASN A 66 3.28 5.67 -5.78
N LEU A 67 2.09 5.66 -6.38
CA LEU A 67 1.19 4.50 -6.37
C LEU A 67 1.86 3.21 -6.87
N ALA A 68 2.72 3.32 -7.89
CA ALA A 68 3.48 2.19 -8.43
C ALA A 68 4.44 1.59 -7.39
N GLU A 69 5.10 2.43 -6.59
CA GLU A 69 5.97 1.97 -5.51
C GLU A 69 5.15 1.31 -4.40
N ILE A 70 4.01 1.87 -4.01
CA ILE A 70 3.11 1.27 -3.02
C ILE A 70 2.67 -0.13 -3.48
N LYS A 71 2.22 -0.27 -4.73
CA LYS A 71 1.86 -1.57 -5.32
C LYS A 71 3.04 -2.53 -5.32
N SER A 72 4.25 -2.06 -5.66
CA SER A 72 5.48 -2.85 -5.61
C SER A 72 5.84 -3.30 -4.20
N LYS A 73 5.63 -2.46 -3.16
CA LYS A 73 5.84 -2.83 -1.75
C LYS A 73 4.87 -3.91 -1.29
N ILE A 74 3.60 -3.83 -1.71
CA ILE A 74 2.59 -4.86 -1.44
C ILE A 74 2.97 -6.17 -2.14
N ALA A 75 3.43 -6.09 -3.39
CA ALA A 75 3.95 -7.22 -4.14
C ALA A 75 5.20 -7.83 -3.48
N ALA A 76 6.11 -7.00 -2.95
CA ALA A 76 7.26 -7.46 -2.19
C ALA A 76 6.89 -8.10 -0.85
N ALA A 77 5.67 -7.88 -0.34
CA ALA A 77 5.11 -8.60 0.81
C ALA A 77 4.44 -9.92 0.43
N GLY A 78 4.41 -10.29 -0.86
CA GLY A 78 3.82 -11.53 -1.36
C GLY A 78 2.35 -11.41 -1.75
N TYR A 79 1.81 -10.19 -1.83
CA TYR A 79 0.42 -9.93 -2.19
C TYR A 79 0.32 -9.37 -3.60
N ASP A 80 -0.41 -10.08 -4.45
CA ASP A 80 -0.67 -9.64 -5.80
C ASP A 80 -1.69 -8.49 -5.79
N THR A 81 -1.47 -7.52 -6.65
CA THR A 81 -2.43 -6.47 -6.95
C THR A 81 -2.96 -6.68 -8.36
N LYS A 82 -3.96 -5.89 -8.78
CA LYS A 82 -4.48 -5.97 -10.14
C LYS A 82 -3.44 -5.61 -11.22
N GLU A 83 -2.44 -4.81 -10.86
CA GLU A 83 -1.45 -4.26 -11.80
C GLU A 83 -0.04 -4.80 -11.57
N VAL A 84 0.30 -5.13 -10.32
CA VAL A 84 1.64 -5.61 -9.94
C VAL A 84 1.50 -6.95 -9.24
N ARG A 85 2.18 -7.97 -9.78
CA ARG A 85 2.27 -9.31 -9.19
C ARG A 85 3.48 -9.40 -8.26
N ALA A 86 3.30 -10.09 -7.14
CA ALA A 86 4.37 -10.44 -6.23
C ALA A 86 5.31 -11.48 -6.85
N GLU A 87 6.61 -11.29 -6.65
CA GLU A 87 7.65 -12.25 -7.04
C GLU A 87 7.31 -13.66 -6.56
N GLU A 88 7.54 -14.66 -7.40
CA GLU A 88 7.22 -16.06 -7.08
C GLU A 88 8.03 -16.56 -5.87
N SER A 89 9.26 -16.07 -5.72
CA SER A 89 10.15 -16.37 -4.58
C SER A 89 9.58 -15.88 -3.24
N VAL A 90 9.02 -14.66 -3.23
CA VAL A 90 8.39 -14.06 -2.06
C VAL A 90 7.10 -14.78 -1.72
N TYR A 91 6.29 -15.09 -2.74
CA TYR A 91 5.03 -15.81 -2.56
C TYR A 91 5.23 -17.26 -2.10
N SER A 92 6.24 -17.94 -2.63
CA SER A 92 6.62 -19.29 -2.18
C SER A 92 7.15 -19.30 -0.75
N SER A 93 7.70 -18.17 -0.29
CA SER A 93 8.14 -17.99 1.11
C SER A 93 6.99 -17.70 2.08
N LEU A 94 5.78 -17.41 1.60
CA LEU A 94 4.63 -17.21 2.47
C LEU A 94 4.17 -18.56 3.07
N PRO A 95 3.73 -18.59 4.34
CA PRO A 95 3.20 -19.80 4.95
C PRO A 95 1.98 -20.30 4.16
N GLY A 96 1.81 -21.63 4.04
CA GLY A 96 0.83 -22.25 3.13
C GLY A 96 -0.63 -21.79 3.27
N CYS A 97 -1.03 -21.19 4.40
CA CYS A 97 -2.35 -20.56 4.57
C CYS A 97 -2.52 -19.25 3.77
N CYS A 98 -1.42 -18.63 3.35
CA CYS A 98 -1.37 -17.42 2.54
C CYS A 98 -1.04 -17.68 1.07
N GLN A 99 -0.89 -18.95 0.67
CA GLN A 99 -0.79 -19.34 -0.74
C GLN A 99 -2.21 -19.45 -1.32
N TYR A 100 -2.70 -18.36 -1.90
CA TYR A 100 -4.00 -18.28 -2.57
C TYR A 100 -3.88 -18.56 -4.07
N ASP A 101 -4.92 -19.09 -4.70
CA ASP A 101 -4.97 -19.20 -6.16
C ASP A 101 -4.75 -17.83 -6.82
N ARG A 102 -3.57 -17.66 -7.41
CA ARG A 102 -3.16 -16.42 -8.07
C ARG A 102 -3.85 -16.36 -9.43
N PRO A 103 -4.62 -15.31 -9.74
CA PRO A 103 -5.22 -15.18 -11.06
C PRO A 103 -4.11 -15.11 -12.12
N ASN A 104 -4.26 -15.87 -13.21
CA ASN A 104 -3.33 -15.87 -14.35
C ASN A 104 -3.51 -14.66 -15.28
N ASP A 105 -4.45 -13.75 -14.96
CA ASP A 105 -4.86 -12.61 -15.79
C ASP A 105 -4.10 -11.30 -15.50
N VAL A 106 -2.94 -11.35 -14.85
CA VAL A 106 -2.06 -10.17 -14.76
C VAL A 106 -1.32 -10.07 -16.09
N LYS A 107 -1.89 -9.31 -17.03
CA LYS A 107 -1.37 -9.11 -18.39
C LYS A 107 -0.48 -7.89 -18.49
#